data_AF-A0A151WWR3-F1
#
_entry.id   AF-A0A151WWR3-F1
#
_cell.length_a   1.000
_cell.length_b   1.000
_cell.length_c   1.000
_cell.angle_alpha   90.00
_cell.angle_beta   90.00
_cell.angle_gamma   90.00
#
_symmetry.space_group_name_H-M   'P 1'
#
loop_
_entity.id
_entity.type
_entity.pdbx_description
1 polymer ?
#
loop_
_entity_poly.entity_id
_entity_poly.type
_entity_poly.pdbx_seq_one_letter_code
_entity_poly.pdbx_strand_id
1 'polypeptide(L)' 'LTVYICIGAAPNCNKNEYFNSCGSSCQPTCQNLSPGICTLSCIAGCECKKGYVRNAENQCVLTQNC' A
#
# COMPACT_ATOMS: atom_id res chain seq x y z
N LEU A 1 -31.63 6.79 9.04
CA LEU A 1 -30.23 6.94 9.49
C LEU A 1 -29.42 7.36 8.28
N THR A 2 -29.22 8.66 8.12
CA THR A 2 -28.62 9.28 6.93
C THR A 2 -27.15 8.87 6.86
N VAL A 3 -26.78 8.09 5.84
CA VAL A 3 -25.38 7.75 5.56
C VAL A 3 -24.69 9.06 5.20
N TYR A 4 -23.81 9.54 6.07
CA TYR A 4 -22.93 10.66 5.77
C TYR A 4 -21.99 10.24 4.64
N ILE A 5 -22.40 10.50 3.39
CA ILE A 5 -21.51 10.39 2.24
C ILE A 5 -20.59 11.61 2.32
N CYS A 6 -19.44 11.43 2.96
CA CYS A 6 -18.36 12.40 2.91
C CYS A 6 -17.85 12.42 1.46
N ILE A 7 -18.32 13.38 0.66
CA ILE A 7 -17.86 13.62 -0.71
C ILE A 7 -16.41 14.10 -0.61
N GLY A 8 -15.49 13.13 -0.61
CA GLY A 8 -14.07 13.30 -0.30
C GLY A 8 -13.51 12.04 0.36
N ALA A 9 -13.79 10.87 -0.21
CA ALA A 9 -13.18 9.63 0.26
C ALA A 9 -11.69 9.66 -0.13
N ALA A 10 -10.80 9.93 0.83
CA ALA A 10 -9.48 9.33 0.73
C ALA A 10 -9.71 7.83 0.46
N PRO A 11 -9.08 7.24 -0.56
CA PRO A 11 -9.33 5.84 -0.89
C PRO A 11 -9.10 5.01 0.37
N ASN A 12 -10.08 4.18 0.71
CA ASN A 12 -10.05 3.36 1.91
C ASN A 12 -8.97 2.30 1.72
N CYS A 13 -7.78 2.57 2.26
CA CYS A 13 -6.71 1.60 2.31
C CYS A 13 -6.93 0.60 3.46
N ASN A 14 -6.38 -0.60 3.32
CA ASN A 14 -6.56 -1.65 4.32
C ASN A 14 -5.72 -1.39 5.58
N LYS A 15 -5.83 -2.30 6.54
CA LYS A 15 -4.97 -2.29 7.73
C LYS A 15 -3.50 -2.30 7.31
N ASN A 16 -2.71 -1.47 7.99
CA ASN A 16 -1.28 -1.28 7.75
C ASN A 16 -0.92 -0.68 6.38
N GLU A 17 -1.87 -0.04 5.72
CA GLU A 17 -1.65 0.74 4.50
C GLU A 17 -1.91 2.23 4.75
N TYR A 18 -1.42 3.07 3.84
CA TYR A 18 -1.78 4.47 3.73
C TYR A 18 -1.97 4.83 2.26
N PHE A 19 -2.83 5.79 1.96
CA PHE A 19 -2.94 6.29 0.60
C PHE A 19 -1.73 7.16 0.28
N ASN A 20 -1.05 6.84 -0.81
CA ASN A 20 0.00 7.65 -1.38
C ASN A 20 -0.41 8.10 -2.78
N SER A 21 -0.51 9.41 -3.01
CA SER A 21 -0.83 9.97 -4.33
C SER A 21 0.34 9.88 -5.32
N CYS A 22 1.56 9.65 -4.85
CA CYS A 22 2.76 9.39 -5.65
C CYS A 22 3.60 8.30 -4.97
N GLY A 23 3.11 7.06 -5.00
CA GLY A 23 3.83 5.88 -4.55
C GLY A 23 4.77 5.30 -5.60
N SER A 24 5.68 4.44 -5.15
CA SER A 24 6.61 3.70 -6.03
C SER A 24 5.91 2.51 -6.70
N SER A 25 6.31 2.20 -7.93
CA SER A 25 5.84 1.01 -8.66
C SER A 25 6.38 -0.30 -8.11
N CYS A 26 7.49 -0.28 -7.37
CA CYS A 26 8.05 -1.48 -6.75
C CYS A 26 8.08 -1.32 -5.24
N GLN A 27 6.90 -1.40 -4.65
CA GLN A 27 6.80 -1.61 -3.23
C GLN A 27 7.32 -3.03 -2.88
N PRO A 28 8.05 -3.20 -1.77
CA PRO A 28 8.47 -4.52 -1.30
C PRO A 28 7.29 -5.46 -1.04
N THR A 29 7.52 -6.74 -1.33
CA THR A 29 6.58 -7.86 -1.14
C THR A 29 7.24 -8.99 -0.38
N CYS A 30 6.47 -9.94 0.15
CA CYS A 30 7.03 -11.13 0.80
C CYS A 30 7.97 -11.93 -0.12
N GLN A 31 7.70 -11.94 -1.43
CA GLN A 31 8.51 -12.64 -2.43
C GLN A 31 9.73 -11.83 -2.89
N ASN A 32 9.71 -10.51 -2.70
CA ASN A 32 10.80 -9.63 -3.07
C ASN A 32 10.89 -8.43 -2.12
N LEU A 33 11.74 -8.56 -1.10
CA LEU A 33 11.96 -7.55 -0.06
C LEU A 33 12.80 -6.36 -0.55
N SER A 34 13.60 -6.54 -1.58
CA SER A 34 14.48 -5.52 -2.15
C SER A 34 14.27 -5.45 -3.66
N PRO A 35 13.14 -4.89 -4.11
CA PRO A 35 12.93 -4.67 -5.54
C PRO A 35 14.06 -3.80 -6.11
N GLY A 36 14.42 -4.07 -7.37
CA GLY A 36 15.51 -3.40 -8.06
C GLY A 36 15.17 -1.98 -8.49
N ILE A 37 15.63 -1.59 -9.67
CA ILE A 37 15.37 -0.25 -10.22
C ILE A 37 13.88 -0.12 -10.56
N CYS A 38 13.24 0.89 -9.97
CA CYS A 38 11.85 1.25 -10.26
C CYS A 38 11.76 2.38 -11.25
N THR A 39 10.62 2.47 -11.95
CA THR A 39 10.30 3.65 -12.76
C THR A 39 10.14 4.88 -11.86
N LEU A 40 10.53 6.05 -12.37
CA LEU A 40 10.33 7.34 -11.69
C LEU A 40 8.88 7.86 -11.78
N SER A 41 7.96 7.01 -12.22
CA SER A 41 6.54 7.35 -12.36
C SER A 41 5.84 7.29 -10.99
N CYS A 42 5.07 8.33 -10.68
CA CYS A 42 4.16 8.34 -9.53
C CYS A 42 2.97 7.41 -9.78
N ILE A 43 2.74 6.45 -8.88
CA ILE A 43 1.52 5.62 -8.90
C ILE A 43 0.69 5.95 -7.67
N ALA A 44 -0.50 6.51 -7.91
CA ALA A 44 -1.46 6.76 -6.84
C ALA A 44 -2.11 5.45 -6.39
N GLY A 45 -2.06 5.15 -5.10
CA GLY A 45 -2.63 3.92 -4.56
C GLY A 45 -2.35 3.71 -3.08
N CYS A 46 -2.81 2.58 -2.56
CA CYS A 46 -2.53 2.18 -1.18
C CYS A 46 -1.17 1.51 -1.09
N GLU A 47 -0.30 2.08 -0.26
CA GLU A 47 1.05 1.61 -0.01
C GLU A 47 1.17 1.04 1.40
N CYS A 48 1.92 -0.06 1.56
CA CYS A 48 2.20 -0.59 2.89
C CYS A 48 2.97 0.44 3.71
N LYS A 49 2.57 0.62 4.98
CA LYS A 49 3.32 1.45 5.93
C LYS A 49 4.77 0.95 6.04
N LYS A 50 5.67 1.86 6.42
CA LYS A 50 7.09 1.52 6.66
C LYS A 50 7.22 0.30 7.59
N GLY A 51 8.02 -0.68 7.18
CA GLY A 51 8.24 -1.94 7.91
C GLY A 51 7.24 -3.06 7.57
N TYR A 52 6.24 -2.78 6.72
CA TYR A 52 5.31 -3.77 6.21
C TYR A 52 5.57 -4.04 4.73
N VAL A 53 5.31 -5.28 4.32
CA VAL A 53 5.41 -5.75 2.94
C VAL A 53 4.11 -6.43 2.54
N ARG A 54 3.81 -6.43 1.24
CA ARG A 54 2.56 -7.00 0.72
C ARG A 54 2.72 -8.51 0.51
N ASN A 55 1.83 -9.30 1.10
CA ASN A 55 1.80 -10.75 0.94
C ASN A 55 0.93 -11.17 -0.26
N ALA A 56 0.84 -12.47 -0.53
CA ALA A 56 0.03 -13.03 -1.62
C ALA A 56 -1.48 -12.79 -1.46
N GLU A 57 -1.96 -12.49 -0.26
CA GLU A 57 -3.36 -12.19 0.06
C GLU A 57 -3.68 -10.69 -0.07
N ASN A 58 -2.77 -9.89 -0.64
CA ASN A 58 -2.88 -8.43 -0.73
C ASN A 58 -3.00 -7.73 0.65
N GLN A 59 -2.39 -8.30 1.68
CA GLN A 59 -2.33 -7.71 3.01
C GLN A 59 -0.93 -7.19 3.31
N CYS A 60 -0.85 -6.03 3.97
CA CYS A 60 0.40 -5.51 4.51
C CYS A 60 0.70 -6.14 5.87
N VAL A 61 1.69 -7.03 5.85
CA VAL A 61 2.19 -7.78 7.02
C VAL A 61 3.62 -7.37 7.33
N LEU A 62 4.06 -7.60 8.56
CA LEU A 62 5.47 -7.42 8.90
C LEU A 62 6.30 -8.46 8.14
N THR A 63 7.53 -8.13 7.78
CA THR A 63 8.42 -9.04 7.04
C THR A 63 8.59 -10.40 7.72
N GLN A 64 8.60 -10.44 9.06
CA GLN A 64 8.66 -11.70 9.83
C GLN A 64 7.37 -12.54 9.82
N ASN A 65 6.27 -11.98 9.30
CA ASN A 65 4.96 -12.61 9.16
C ASN A 65 4.61 -12.86 7.68
N CYS A 66 5.60 -12.76 6.80
CA CYS A 66 5.63 -13.57 5.60
C CYS A 66 5.87 -15.04 6.01
#